data_AF-A0A7C5N1P4-F1
#
_entry.id   AF-A0A7C5N1P4-F1
#
_cell.length_a   1.000
_cell.length_b   1.000
_cell.length_c   1.000
_cell.angle_alpha   90.00
_cell.angle_beta   90.00
_cell.angle_gamma   90.00
#
_symmetry.space_group_name_H-M   'P 1'
#
loop_
_entity.id
_entity.type
_entity.pdbx_description
1 polymer ?
#
loop_
_entity_poly.entity_id
_entity_poly.type
_entity_poly.pdbx_seq_one_letter_code
_entity_poly.pdbx_strand_id
1 'polypeptide(L)'
;MKTLRISDDVHQKLTALLGELMAQTSKMQTYQDAIEAMLYQSVILPPELLSEVERFIQTHKGRGYTTKEEFIRQAVRFMLKWESADYEYIEVPREQYEKLNKAVREMNTPYANAEDFIHRQIQNVLEQYEEWLKEKETPRRKT
;
A
#
# COMPACT_ATOMS: atom_id res chain seq x y z
N MET A 1 -19.30 23.59 32.67
CA MET A 1 -18.67 22.26 32.59
C MET A 1 -19.70 21.26 32.11
N LYS A 2 -19.34 20.39 31.17
CA LYS A 2 -20.13 19.22 30.80
C LYS A 2 -19.44 18.00 31.42
N THR A 3 -20.18 17.16 32.13
CA THR A 3 -19.62 15.96 32.77
C THR A 3 -19.84 14.79 31.83
N LEU A 4 -18.75 14.14 31.40
CA LEU A 4 -18.76 12.92 30.60
C LEU A 4 -18.44 11.74 31.51
N ARG A 5 -19.35 10.77 31.57
CA ARG A 5 -19.10 9.52 32.29
C ARG A 5 -18.40 8.56 31.34
N ILE A 6 -17.18 8.18 31.68
CA ILE A 6 -16.37 7.23 30.91
C ILE A 6 -16.20 5.95 31.72
N SER A 7 -16.04 4.82 31.01
CA SER A 7 -15.68 3.55 31.65
C SER A 7 -14.19 3.53 31.99
N ASP A 8 -13.79 2.63 32.90
CA ASP A 8 -12.39 2.49 33.30
C ASP A 8 -11.47 2.10 32.13
N ASP A 9 -11.96 1.29 31.17
CA ASP A 9 -11.23 0.93 29.94
C ASP A 9 -10.97 2.15 29.05
N VAL A 10 -11.99 3.00 28.86
CA VAL A 10 -11.85 4.25 28.09
C VAL A 10 -10.90 5.22 28.81
N HIS A 11 -10.99 5.29 30.14
CA HIS A 11 -10.06 6.09 30.94
C HIS A 11 -8.62 5.62 30.74
N GLN A 12 -8.33 4.31 30.84
CA GLN A 12 -6.98 3.77 30.61
C GLN A 12 -6.44 4.11 29.21
N LYS A 13 -7.25 3.95 28.17
CA LYS A 13 -6.85 4.28 26.79
C LYS A 13 -6.56 5.76 26.62
N LEU A 14 -7.39 6.63 27.20
CA LEU A 14 -7.16 8.07 27.18
C LEU A 14 -5.90 8.47 27.96
N THR A 15 -5.62 7.83 29.11
CA THR A 15 -4.39 8.09 29.88
C THR A 15 -3.15 7.70 29.09
N ALA A 16 -3.16 6.55 28.41
CA ALA A 16 -2.06 6.10 27.57
C ALA A 16 -1.78 7.09 26.44
N LEU A 17 -2.82 7.51 25.71
CA LEU A 17 -2.70 8.50 24.64
C LEU A 17 -2.16 9.85 25.15
N LEU A 18 -2.63 10.28 26.32
CA LEU A 18 -2.16 11.51 26.96
C LEU A 18 -0.65 11.44 27.24
N GLY A 19 -0.16 10.29 27.71
CA GLY A 19 1.28 10.03 27.89
C GLY A 19 2.06 10.11 26.56
N GLU A 20 1.55 9.53 25.48
CA GLU A 20 2.16 9.61 24.14
C GLU A 20 2.22 11.06 23.63
N LEU A 21 1.13 11.82 23.76
CA LEU A 21 1.07 13.22 23.35
C LEU A 21 2.04 14.09 24.17
N MET A 22 2.14 13.85 25.48
CA MET A 22 3.12 14.53 26.33
C MET A 22 4.56 14.23 25.89
N ALA A 23 4.86 12.98 25.54
CA ALA A 23 6.17 12.60 25.03
C ALA A 23 6.49 13.26 23.68
N GLN A 24 5.52 13.33 22.77
CA GLN A 24 5.71 13.96 21.45
C GLN A 24 5.85 15.48 21.54
N THR A 25 5.07 16.12 22.41
CA THR A 25 5.00 17.60 22.48
C THR A 25 5.90 18.22 23.53
N SER A 26 6.47 17.41 24.44
CA SER A 26 7.20 17.85 25.64
C SER A 26 6.43 18.84 26.53
N LYS A 27 5.09 18.83 26.46
CA LYS A 27 4.20 19.73 27.20
C LYS A 27 3.18 18.93 28.00
N MET A 28 2.68 19.51 29.09
CA MET A 28 1.56 18.94 29.83
C MET A 28 0.31 18.97 28.93
N GLN A 29 -0.38 17.84 28.85
CA GLN A 29 -1.58 17.66 28.04
C GLN A 29 -2.76 17.32 28.94
N THR A 30 -3.97 17.63 28.48
CA THR A 30 -5.22 17.30 29.16
C THR A 30 -5.99 16.21 28.42
N TYR A 31 -7.00 15.62 29.08
CA TYR A 31 -7.91 14.70 28.40
C TYR A 31 -8.68 15.37 27.27
N GLN A 32 -8.90 16.69 27.34
CA GLN A 32 -9.51 17.43 26.25
C GLN A 32 -8.59 17.43 25.03
N ASP A 33 -7.30 17.71 25.21
CA ASP A 33 -6.31 17.68 24.12
C ASP A 33 -6.18 16.27 23.52
N ALA A 34 -6.25 15.23 24.36
CA ALA A 34 -6.25 13.85 23.91
C ALA A 34 -7.50 13.50 23.06
N ILE A 35 -8.68 13.90 23.51
CA ILE A 35 -9.93 13.70 22.75
C ILE A 35 -9.90 14.48 21.44
N GLU A 36 -9.42 15.71 21.46
CA GLU A 36 -9.29 16.55 20.27
C GLU A 36 -8.31 15.94 19.25
N ALA A 37 -7.15 15.47 19.72
CA ALA A 37 -6.20 14.73 18.88
C ALA A 37 -6.81 13.45 18.29
N MET A 38 -7.57 12.68 19.08
CA MET A 38 -8.28 11.50 18.55
C MET A 38 -9.25 11.88 17.46
N LEU A 39 -10.05 12.93 17.65
CA LEU A 39 -11.03 13.36 16.66
C LEU A 39 -10.35 13.86 15.37
N TYR A 40 -9.27 14.62 15.48
CA TYR A 40 -8.51 15.10 14.32
C TYR A 40 -7.76 14.01 13.57
N GLN A 41 -7.20 13.03 14.27
CA GLN A 41 -6.46 11.92 13.67
C GLN A 41 -7.39 10.81 13.17
N SER A 42 -8.59 10.70 13.73
CA SER A 42 -9.57 9.69 13.33
C SER A 42 -10.19 10.03 11.98
N VAL A 43 -10.25 9.03 11.12
CA VAL A 43 -11.09 9.06 9.93
C VAL A 43 -12.36 8.29 10.25
N ILE A 44 -13.50 9.00 10.26
CA ILE A 44 -14.81 8.37 10.46
C ILE A 44 -15.27 7.82 9.11
N LEU A 45 -15.32 6.49 9.01
CA LEU A 45 -15.80 5.81 7.81
C LEU A 45 -17.29 5.47 7.93
N PRO A 46 -18.05 5.51 6.82
CA PRO A 46 -19.44 5.08 6.80
C PRO A 46 -19.60 3.63 7.30
N PRO A 47 -20.60 3.33 8.15
CA PRO A 47 -20.84 1.97 8.65
C PRO A 47 -21.05 0.93 7.55
N GLU A 48 -21.64 1.35 6.42
CA GLU A 48 -21.89 0.49 5.26
C GLU A 48 -20.58 -0.01 4.65
N LEU A 49 -19.59 0.90 4.52
CA LEU A 49 -18.25 0.58 4.01
C LEU A 49 -17.52 -0.37 4.95
N LEU A 50 -17.56 -0.12 6.27
CA LEU A 50 -16.95 -1.01 7.25
C LEU A 50 -17.56 -2.41 7.19
N SER A 51 -18.88 -2.50 7.04
CA SER A 51 -19.61 -3.77 6.90
C SER A 51 -19.24 -4.50 5.62
N GLU A 52 -19.01 -3.77 4.53
CA GLU A 52 -18.54 -4.34 3.26
C GLU A 52 -17.12 -4.92 3.38
N VAL A 53 -16.21 -4.17 4.01
CA VAL A 53 -14.84 -4.62 4.29
C VAL A 53 -14.84 -5.89 5.14
N GLU A 54 -15.63 -5.93 6.21
CA GLU A 54 -15.75 -7.12 7.05
C GLU A 54 -16.27 -8.34 6.28
N ARG A 55 -17.30 -8.15 5.45
CA ARG A 55 -17.84 -9.21 4.59
C ARG A 55 -16.80 -9.70 3.59
N PHE A 56 -16.03 -8.79 3.00
CA PHE A 56 -14.96 -9.13 2.07
C PHE A 56 -13.89 -9.98 2.74
N ILE A 57 -13.42 -9.59 3.93
CA ILE A 57 -12.43 -10.34 4.72
C ILE A 57 -12.95 -11.74 5.07
N GLN A 58 -14.20 -11.84 5.52
CA GLN A 58 -14.82 -13.13 5.86
C GLN A 58 -14.98 -14.06 4.65
N THR A 59 -15.23 -13.50 3.47
CA THR A 59 -15.38 -14.27 2.22
C THR A 59 -14.02 -14.71 1.67
N HIS A 60 -12.98 -13.92 1.89
CA HIS A 60 -11.64 -14.11 1.32
C HIS A 60 -10.56 -14.35 2.39
N LYS A 61 -10.86 -15.20 3.40
CA LYS A 61 -9.95 -15.52 4.52
C LYS A 61 -8.54 -15.97 4.11
N GLY A 62 -8.37 -16.47 2.89
CA GLY A 62 -7.06 -16.88 2.34
C GLY A 62 -6.13 -15.73 1.93
N ARG A 63 -6.57 -14.46 1.98
CA ARG A 63 -5.76 -13.30 1.56
C ARG A 63 -4.94 -12.64 2.67
N GLY A 64 -4.96 -13.20 3.88
CA GLY A 64 -4.09 -12.77 4.99
C GLY A 64 -4.62 -11.61 5.83
N TYR A 65 -5.70 -10.95 5.43
CA TYR A 65 -6.34 -9.91 6.24
C TYR A 65 -7.09 -10.51 7.42
N THR A 66 -6.80 -10.00 8.61
CA THR A 66 -7.46 -10.45 9.86
C THR A 66 -8.36 -9.39 10.47
N THR A 67 -8.14 -8.11 10.13
CA THR A 67 -8.89 -6.97 10.68
C THR A 67 -9.22 -5.96 9.59
N LYS A 68 -10.30 -5.17 9.81
CA LYS A 68 -10.70 -4.09 8.91
C LYS A 68 -9.64 -2.99 8.83
N GLU A 69 -8.98 -2.70 9.94
CA GLU A 69 -7.91 -1.71 10.04
C GLU A 69 -6.71 -2.09 9.18
N GLU A 70 -6.33 -3.38 9.15
CA GLU A 70 -5.27 -3.89 8.30
C GLU A 70 -5.62 -3.74 6.81
N PHE A 71 -6.83 -4.12 6.43
CA PHE A 71 -7.32 -3.99 5.06
C PHE A 71 -7.33 -2.51 4.61
N ILE A 72 -7.91 -1.62 5.40
CA ILE A 72 -7.99 -0.19 5.11
C ILE A 72 -6.59 0.41 4.99
N ARG A 73 -5.68 0.07 5.91
CA ARG A 73 -4.28 0.55 5.85
C ARG A 73 -3.59 0.13 4.56
N GLN A 74 -3.78 -1.12 4.12
CA GLN A 74 -3.18 -1.59 2.88
C GLN A 74 -3.82 -0.93 1.65
N ALA A 75 -5.14 -0.77 1.64
CA ALA A 75 -5.85 -0.08 0.56
C ALA A 75 -5.36 1.37 0.40
N VAL A 76 -5.24 2.12 1.50
CA VAL A 76 -4.73 3.50 1.47
C VAL A 76 -3.28 3.55 1.00
N ARG A 77 -2.40 2.64 1.47
CA ARG A 77 -1.01 2.56 0.99
C ARG A 77 -0.93 2.26 -0.50
N PHE A 78 -1.76 1.35 -0.99
CA PHE A 78 -1.84 1.02 -2.41
C PHE A 78 -2.27 2.24 -3.22
N MET A 79 -3.33 2.94 -2.81
CA MET A 79 -3.79 4.16 -3.47
C MET A 79 -2.71 5.26 -3.47
N LEU A 80 -2.01 5.48 -2.36
CA LEU A 80 -0.92 6.46 -2.33
C LEU A 80 0.22 6.08 -3.28
N LYS A 81 0.57 4.79 -3.36
CA LYS A 81 1.59 4.29 -4.30
C LYS A 81 1.12 4.37 -5.76
N TRP A 82 -0.18 4.22 -5.99
CA TRP A 82 -0.79 4.41 -7.31
C TRP A 82 -0.69 5.87 -7.75
N GLU A 83 -1.01 6.81 -6.86
CA GLU A 83 -1.00 8.24 -7.13
C GLU A 83 0.41 8.87 -7.10
N SER A 84 1.41 8.21 -6.52
CA SER A 84 2.76 8.79 -6.39
C SER A 84 3.54 8.90 -7.70
N ALA A 85 3.00 8.39 -8.82
CA ALA A 85 3.65 8.35 -10.15
C ALA A 85 5.02 7.64 -10.18
N ASP A 86 5.44 7.01 -9.08
CA ASP A 86 6.69 6.25 -9.02
C ASP A 86 6.61 4.94 -9.82
N TYR A 87 5.40 4.45 -10.07
CA TYR A 87 5.12 3.19 -10.77
C TYR A 87 3.95 3.36 -11.72
N GLU A 88 4.15 2.89 -12.96
CA GLU A 88 3.05 2.64 -13.89
C GLU A 88 2.56 1.20 -13.70
N TYR A 89 1.24 1.03 -13.65
CA TYR A 89 0.63 -0.27 -13.45
C TYR A 89 0.02 -0.76 -14.76
N ILE A 90 0.40 -1.97 -15.15
CA ILE A 90 -0.13 -2.62 -16.34
C ILE A 90 -1.19 -3.63 -15.89
N GLU A 91 -2.43 -3.40 -16.29
CA GLU A 91 -3.48 -4.38 -16.08
C GLU A 91 -3.28 -5.59 -17.01
N VAL A 92 -3.15 -6.77 -16.41
CA VAL A 92 -3.09 -8.04 -17.13
C VAL A 92 -4.28 -8.89 -16.69
N PRO A 93 -5.11 -9.39 -17.63
CA PRO A 93 -6.19 -10.30 -17.28
C PRO A 93 -5.64 -11.49 -16.51
N ARG A 94 -6.27 -11.82 -15.37
CA ARG A 94 -5.80 -12.86 -14.46
C ARG A 94 -5.53 -14.19 -15.16
N GLU A 95 -6.42 -14.59 -16.06
CA GLU A 95 -6.26 -15.83 -16.82
C GLU A 95 -4.98 -15.83 -17.68
N GLN A 96 -4.66 -14.70 -18.31
CA GLN A 96 -3.45 -14.57 -19.11
C GLN A 96 -2.20 -14.59 -18.23
N TYR A 97 -2.23 -13.89 -17.09
CA TYR A 97 -1.11 -13.89 -16.14
C TYR A 97 -0.84 -15.29 -15.59
N GLU A 98 -1.88 -16.03 -15.19
CA GLU A 98 -1.73 -17.39 -14.67
C GLU A 98 -1.20 -18.36 -15.75
N LYS A 99 -1.70 -18.26 -16.99
CA LYS A 99 -1.18 -19.03 -18.13
C LYS A 99 0.28 -18.70 -18.43
N LEU A 100 0.65 -17.42 -18.45
CA LEU A 100 2.03 -16.97 -18.65
C LEU A 100 2.94 -17.53 -17.54
N ASN A 101 2.50 -17.44 -16.28
CA ASN A 101 3.27 -17.94 -15.15
C ASN A 101 3.50 -19.46 -15.24
N LYS A 102 2.48 -20.22 -15.66
CA LYS A 102 2.61 -21.65 -15.91
C LYS A 102 3.58 -21.94 -17.07
N ALA A 103 3.42 -21.25 -18.20
CA ALA A 103 4.26 -21.40 -19.37
C ALA A 103 5.74 -21.12 -19.05
N VAL A 104 6.05 -20.03 -18.36
CA VAL A 104 7.42 -19.66 -17.95
C VAL A 104 8.08 -20.78 -17.14
N ARG A 105 7.35 -21.40 -16.21
CA ARG A 105 7.85 -22.48 -15.36
C ARG A 105 8.02 -23.80 -16.10
N GLU A 106 7.07 -24.14 -16.98
CA GLU A 106 7.04 -25.44 -17.65
C GLU A 106 7.92 -25.49 -18.91
N MET A 107 8.13 -24.35 -19.58
CA MET A 107 8.89 -24.28 -20.84
C MET A 107 10.42 -24.20 -20.65
N ASN A 108 10.93 -24.49 -19.45
CA ASN A 108 12.36 -24.42 -19.12
C ASN A 108 13.01 -23.09 -19.53
N THR A 109 12.28 -21.99 -19.32
CA THR A 109 12.76 -20.64 -19.64
C THR A 109 13.79 -20.19 -18.59
N PRO A 110 14.62 -19.17 -18.87
CA PRO A 110 15.56 -18.64 -17.87
C PRO A 110 14.88 -17.83 -16.75
N TYR A 111 13.55 -17.70 -16.78
CA TYR A 111 12.79 -16.86 -15.85
C TYR A 111 12.10 -17.70 -14.77
N ALA A 112 12.05 -17.17 -13.55
CA ALA A 112 11.47 -17.88 -12.41
C ALA A 112 9.93 -17.91 -12.44
N ASN A 113 9.30 -16.85 -12.97
CA ASN A 113 7.86 -16.65 -12.99
C ASN A 113 7.47 -15.55 -14.01
N ALA A 114 6.16 -15.30 -14.16
CA ALA A 114 5.65 -14.26 -15.06
C ALA A 114 6.18 -12.85 -14.75
N GLU A 115 6.37 -12.51 -13.48
CA GLU A 115 6.86 -11.18 -13.06
C GLU A 115 8.32 -10.97 -13.46
N ASP A 116 9.18 -11.95 -13.17
CA ASP A 116 10.59 -11.95 -13.59
C ASP A 116 10.72 -11.88 -15.13
N PHE A 117 9.90 -12.65 -15.85
CA PHE A 117 9.83 -12.56 -17.31
C PHE A 117 9.52 -11.14 -17.78
N ILE A 118 8.47 -10.50 -17.25
CA ILE A 118 8.06 -9.15 -17.63
C ILE A 118 9.18 -8.14 -17.34
N HIS A 119 9.75 -8.16 -16.14
CA HIS A 119 10.83 -7.23 -15.76
C HIS A 119 12.05 -7.39 -16.65
N ARG A 120 12.44 -8.62 -16.99
CA ARG A 120 13.57 -8.87 -17.88
C ARG A 120 13.30 -8.42 -19.31
N GLN A 121 12.09 -8.63 -19.83
CA GLN A 121 11.73 -8.12 -21.15
C GLN A 121 11.81 -6.59 -21.19
N ILE A 122 11.35 -5.90 -20.14
CA ILE A 122 11.47 -4.44 -20.03
C ILE A 122 12.94 -4.02 -20.04
N GLN A 123 13.79 -4.63 -19.18
CA GLN A 123 15.22 -4.31 -19.12
C GLN A 123 15.92 -4.51 -20.47
N ASN A 124 15.71 -5.66 -21.12
CA ASN A 124 16.34 -5.98 -22.39
C ASN A 124 15.99 -4.95 -23.48
N VAL A 125 14.72 -4.52 -23.55
CA VAL A 125 14.28 -3.51 -24.53
C VAL A 125 14.89 -2.14 -24.23
N LEU A 126 15.00 -1.76 -22.96
CA LEU A 126 15.63 -0.50 -22.56
C LEU A 126 17.14 -0.50 -22.87
N GLU A 127 17.84 -1.60 -22.59
CA GLU A 127 19.26 -1.75 -22.92
C GLU A 127 19.50 -1.63 -24.43
N GLN A 128 18.69 -2.31 -25.25
CA GLN A 128 18.74 -2.19 -26.71
C GLN A 128 18.49 -0.76 -27.19
N TYR A 129 17.55 -0.05 -26.55
CA TYR A 129 17.27 1.34 -26.88
C TYR A 129 18.45 2.26 -26.52
N GLU A 130 19.10 2.04 -25.38
CA GLU A 130 20.31 2.79 -24.98
C GLU A 130 21.48 2.55 -25.94
N GLU A 131 21.70 1.31 -26.38
CA GLU A 131 22.73 0.98 -27.37
C GLU A 131 22.46 1.69 -28.70
N TRP A 132 21.21 1.65 -29.17
CA TRP A 132 20.80 2.33 -30.39
C TRP A 132 20.99 3.86 -30.32
N LEU A 133 20.74 4.46 -29.15
CA LEU A 133 21.01 5.90 -28.93
C LEU A 133 22.51 6.20 -29.03
N LYS A 134 23.37 5.37 -28.43
CA LYS A 134 24.84 5.53 -28.49
C LYS A 134 25.36 5.44 -29.92
N GLU A 135 24.85 4.49 -30.72
CA GLU A 135 25.20 4.33 -32.14
C GLU A 135 24.77 5.54 -32.99
N LYS A 136 23.63 6.16 -32.65
CA LYS A 136 23.16 7.38 -33.32
C LYS A 136 23.94 8.64 -32.94
N GLU A 137 24.40 8.72 -31.69
CA GLU A 137 25.19 9.85 -31.19
C GLU A 137 26.67 9.78 -31.61
N THR A 138 27.18 8.59 -31.99
CA THR A 138 28.50 8.51 -32.61
C THR A 138 28.39 9.14 -34.00
N PRO A 139 28.95 10.35 -34.24
CA PRO A 139 28.85 10.96 -35.55
C PRO A 139 29.52 10.01 -36.52
N ARG A 140 28.90 9.80 -37.69
CA ARG A 140 29.61 9.26 -38.86
C ARG A 140 30.93 10.01 -38.96
N ARG A 141 32.02 9.43 -38.44
CA ARG A 141 33.39 9.91 -38.65
C ARG A 141 33.60 9.66 -40.14
N LYS A 142 33.23 10.68 -40.91
CA LYS A 142 33.38 10.74 -42.36
C LYS A 142 34.83 10.41 -42.65
N THR A 143 35.00 9.29 -43.34
CA THR A 143 36.20 8.90 -44.05
C THR A 143 36.49 9.90 -45.15
#